data_AF-A0A321LSY9-F1
#
_entry.id   AF-A0A321LSY9-F1
#
_cell.length_a   1.000
_cell.length_b   1.000
_cell.length_c   1.000
_cell.angle_alpha   90.00
_cell.angle_beta   90.00
_cell.angle_gamma   90.00
#
_symmetry.space_group_name_H-M   'P 1'
#
loop_
_entity.id
_entity.type
_entity.pdbx_description
1 polymer ?
#
loop_
_entity_poly.entity_id
_entity_poly.type
_entity_poly.pdbx_seq_one_letter_code
_entity_poly.pdbx_strand_id
1 'polypeptide(L)' 'MSNILEKMADSFGPFRPAQPREYLALQIAKRLNDLQSVRHYAVLFEHHPEDRLIDIYRRCAKEGQFTGEAFMFQLREIN' A
#
# COMPACT_ATOMS: atom_id res chain seq x y z
N MET A 1 -25.77 3.34 -9.87
CA MET A 1 -25.17 3.90 -8.64
C MET A 1 -23.68 3.60 -8.71
N SER A 2 -22.88 4.55 -9.17
CA SER A 2 -21.43 4.35 -9.32
C SER A 2 -20.81 4.32 -7.93
N ASN A 3 -20.30 3.16 -7.51
CA ASN A 3 -19.64 3.06 -6.22
C ASN A 3 -18.38 3.95 -6.22
N ILE A 4 -18.08 4.59 -5.09
CA ILE A 4 -16.85 5.40 -4.93
C ILE A 4 -15.61 4.57 -5.32
N LEU A 5 -15.67 3.26 -5.08
CA LEU A 5 -14.66 2.28 -5.51
C LEU A 5 -14.47 2.23 -7.03
N GLU A 6 -15.54 2.31 -7.84
CA GLU A 6 -15.43 2.31 -9.31
C GLU A 6 -14.83 3.61 -9.84
N LYS A 7 -15.18 4.76 -9.25
CA LYS A 7 -14.55 6.04 -9.63
C LYS A 7 -13.06 6.06 -9.32
N MET A 8 -12.64 5.41 -8.23
CA MET A 8 -11.24 5.25 -7.89
C MET A 8 -10.57 4.15 -8.73
N ALA A 9 -11.27 3.18 -9.28
CA ALA A 9 -10.65 2.19 -10.15
C ALA A 9 -10.13 2.79 -11.48
N ASP A 10 -10.77 3.84 -11.98
CA ASP A 10 -10.44 4.45 -13.28
C ASP A 10 -9.16 5.31 -13.23
N SER A 11 -8.87 5.92 -12.07
CA SER A 11 -7.73 6.85 -11.91
C SER A 11 -6.41 6.17 -11.50
N PHE A 12 -6.38 4.85 -11.28
CA PHE A 12 -5.27 4.17 -10.59
C PHE A 12 -4.59 3.06 -11.42
N GLY A 13 -4.84 3.00 -12.73
CA GLY A 13 -4.20 2.06 -13.65
C GLY A 13 -4.84 0.66 -13.64
N PRO A 14 -4.13 -0.40 -14.08
CA PRO A 14 -4.70 -1.74 -14.22
C PRO A 14 -4.99 -2.47 -12.89
N PHE A 15 -4.63 -1.87 -11.75
CA PHE A 15 -4.91 -2.41 -10.43
C PHE A 15 -6.23 -1.84 -9.90
N ARG A 16 -7.26 -2.69 -9.81
CA ARG A 16 -8.58 -2.32 -9.27
C ARG A 16 -8.76 -2.96 -7.90
N PRO A 17 -8.69 -2.20 -6.81
CA PRO A 17 -8.92 -2.75 -5.48
C PRO A 17 -10.39 -3.18 -5.34
N ALA A 18 -10.63 -4.44 -4.96
CA ALA A 18 -11.97 -4.96 -4.68
C ALA A 18 -12.31 -4.89 -3.19
N GLN A 19 -11.29 -4.85 -2.33
CA GLN A 19 -11.41 -4.87 -0.88
C GLN A 19 -10.79 -3.62 -0.23
N PRO A 20 -11.27 -3.23 0.97
CA PRO A 20 -10.72 -2.07 1.70
C PRO A 20 -9.20 -2.13 1.91
N ARG A 21 -8.67 -3.33 2.20
CA ARG A 21 -7.23 -3.58 2.37
C ARG A 21 -6.41 -3.37 1.10
N GLU A 22 -6.94 -3.73 -0.07
CA GLU A 22 -6.27 -3.49 -1.36
C GLU A 22 -6.25 -1.99 -1.68
N TYR A 23 -7.30 -1.27 -1.29
CA TYR A 23 -7.34 0.19 -1.40
C TYR A 23 -6.30 0.84 -0.49
N LEU A 24 -6.10 0.32 0.72
CA LEU A 24 -5.04 0.79 1.62
C LEU A 24 -3.64 0.51 1.05
N ALA A 25 -3.41 -0.69 0.50
CA ALA A 25 -2.18 -1.03 -0.20
C ALA A 25 -1.88 -0.08 -1.37
N LEU A 26 -2.90 0.27 -2.15
CA LEU A 26 -2.80 1.24 -3.25
C LEU A 26 -2.48 2.66 -2.77
N GLN A 27 -3.08 3.09 -1.65
CA GLN A 27 -2.76 4.39 -1.05
C GLN A 27 -1.30 4.45 -0.58
N ILE A 28 -0.80 3.39 0.06
CA ILE A 28 0.60 3.31 0.48
C ILE A 28 1.52 3.29 -0.73
N ALA A 29 1.25 2.46 -1.74
CA ALA A 29 2.01 2.41 -2.98
C ALA A 29 2.11 3.80 -3.64
N LYS A 30 1.00 4.54 -3.69
CA LYS A 30 0.95 5.91 -4.23
C LYS A 30 1.80 6.88 -3.40
N ARG A 31 1.74 6.78 -2.08
CA ARG A 31 2.52 7.63 -1.16
C ARG A 31 4.02 7.35 -1.24
N LEU A 32 4.40 6.11 -1.52
CA LEU A 32 5.78 5.66 -1.71
C LEU A 32 6.28 5.85 -3.16
N ASN A 33 5.44 6.44 -4.03
CA ASN A 33 5.69 6.59 -5.46
C ASN A 33 5.97 5.26 -6.19
N ASP A 34 5.53 4.13 -5.63
CA ASP A 34 5.86 2.78 -6.09
C ASP A 34 4.59 2.01 -6.51
N LEU A 35 3.89 2.58 -7.48
CA LEU A 35 2.64 2.02 -8.00
C LEU A 35 2.84 0.69 -8.76
N GLN A 36 4.04 0.45 -9.28
CA GLN A 36 4.41 -0.78 -9.97
C GLN A 36 4.30 -2.00 -9.05
N SER A 37 4.63 -1.83 -7.76
CA SER A 37 4.63 -2.91 -6.77
C SER A 37 3.32 -3.02 -6.00
N VAL A 38 2.24 -2.35 -6.41
CA VAL A 38 0.95 -2.36 -5.69
C VAL A 38 0.42 -3.77 -5.44
N ARG A 39 0.61 -4.69 -6.38
CA ARG A 39 0.22 -6.11 -6.22
C ARG A 39 1.00 -6.80 -5.09
N HIS A 40 2.29 -6.49 -4.96
CA HIS A 40 3.10 -7.01 -3.86
C HIS A 40 2.62 -6.47 -2.51
N TYR A 41 2.31 -5.17 -2.44
CA TYR A 41 1.73 -4.60 -1.23
C TYR A 41 0.36 -5.22 -0.90
N ALA A 42 -0.52 -5.41 -1.89
CA ALA A 42 -1.82 -6.04 -1.67
C ALA A 42 -1.70 -7.44 -1.05
N VAL A 43 -0.79 -8.28 -1.56
CA VAL A 43 -0.49 -9.60 -0.99
C VAL A 43 0.04 -9.47 0.45
N LEU A 44 0.93 -8.51 0.72
CA LEU A 44 1.42 -8.27 2.08
C LEU A 44 0.30 -7.86 3.04
N PHE A 45 -0.66 -7.07 2.58
CA PHE A 45 -1.87 -6.69 3.31
C PHE A 45 -2.85 -7.84 3.54
N GLU A 46 -2.74 -8.94 2.79
CA GLU A 46 -3.49 -10.18 3.08
C GLU A 46 -2.82 -11.04 4.15
N HIS A 47 -1.49 -11.03 4.21
CA HIS A 47 -0.72 -11.88 5.14
C HIS A 47 -0.36 -11.18 6.46
N HIS A 48 -0.43 -9.86 6.52
CA HIS A 48 -0.07 -9.08 7.70
C HIS A 48 -1.21 -8.17 8.18
N PRO A 49 -1.36 -7.98 9.50
CA PRO A 49 -2.36 -7.07 10.05
C PRO A 49 -2.09 -5.63 9.60
N GLU A 50 -3.16 -4.93 9.23
CA GLU A 50 -3.13 -3.55 8.71
C GLU A 50 -2.42 -2.58 9.66
N ASP A 51 -2.65 -2.71 10.98
CA ASP A 51 -2.02 -1.89 12.02
C ASP A 51 -0.49 -1.91 11.94
N ARG A 52 0.09 -3.09 11.67
CA ARG A 52 1.55 -3.27 11.59
C ARG A 52 2.11 -2.58 10.36
N LEU A 53 1.42 -2.69 9.23
CA LEU A 53 1.81 -2.05 7.97
C LEU A 53 1.70 -0.53 8.06
N ILE A 54 0.70 -0.01 8.78
CA ILE A 54 0.57 1.42 9.06
C ILE A 54 1.70 1.91 9.98
N ASP A 55 2.09 1.15 11.01
CA ASP A 55 3.22 1.51 11.88
C ASP A 55 4.53 1.61 11.10
N ILE A 56 4.80 0.64 10.23
CA ILE A 56 5.97 0.62 9.36
C ILE A 56 5.97 1.81 8.41
N TYR A 57 4.84 2.09 7.76
CA TYR A 57 4.70 3.27 6.91
C TYR A 57 4.97 4.57 7.68
N ARG A 58 4.48 4.68 8.92
CA ARG A 58 4.74 5.84 9.79
C ARG A 58 6.21 5.95 10.19
N ARG A 59 6.92 4.84 10.41
CA ARG A 59 8.37 4.84 10.67
C ARG A 59 9.14 5.31 9.45
N CYS A 60 8.88 4.74 8.28
CA CYS A 60 9.48 5.20 7.02
C CYS A 60 9.24 6.70 6.78
N ALA A 61 8.03 7.19 7.05
CA ALA A 61 7.71 8.60 6.96
C ALA A 61 8.48 9.47 7.98
N LYS A 62 8.70 8.99 9.22
CA LYS A 62 9.52 9.68 10.22
C LYS A 62 11.00 9.74 9.84
N GLU A 63 11.51 8.69 9.20
CA GLU A 63 12.90 8.63 8.72
C GLU A 63 13.10 9.40 7.40
N GLY A 64 12.04 9.99 6.84
CA GLY A 64 12.09 10.72 5.57
C GLY A 64 12.27 9.81 4.35
N GLN A 65 12.12 8.50 4.53
CA GLN A 65 12.30 7.49 3.49
C GLN A 65 10.94 7.11 2.90
N PHE A 66 10.52 7.84 1.87
CA PHE A 66 9.25 7.60 1.16
C PHE A 66 9.42 6.69 -0.05
N THR A 67 10.27 5.66 0.04
CA THR A 67 10.51 4.72 -1.07
C THR A 67 9.87 3.37 -0.77
N GLY A 68 9.38 2.70 -1.83
CA GLY A 68 8.88 1.33 -1.73
C GLY A 68 9.91 0.36 -1.14
N GLU A 69 11.19 0.55 -1.47
CA GLU A 69 12.30 -0.25 -0.95
C GLU A 69 12.50 -0.10 0.56
N ALA A 70 12.47 1.13 1.11
CA ALA A 70 12.63 1.34 2.56
C ALA A 70 11.46 0.72 3.34
N PHE A 71 10.25 0.82 2.81
CA PHE A 71 9.07 0.18 3.39
C PHE A 71 9.19 -1.35 3.39
N MET A 72 9.61 -1.93 2.26
CA MET A 72 9.86 -3.37 2.14
C MET A 72 11.01 -3.84 3.05
N PHE A 73 12.04 -3.02 3.22
CA PHE A 73 13.18 -3.30 4.08
C PHE A 73 12.76 -3.36 5.56
N GLN A 74 12.06 -2.34 6.06
CA GLN A 74 11.53 -2.31 7.42
C GLN A 74 10.54 -3.45 7.68
N LEU A 75 9.71 -3.80 6.68
CA LEU A 75 8.80 -4.94 6.79
C LEU A 75 9.53 -6.28 6.93
N ARG A 76 10.67 -6.44 6.23
CA ARG A 76 11.52 -7.63 6.35
C ARG A 76 12.27 -7.67 7.67
N GLU A 77 12.69 -6.52 8.21
CA GLU A 77 13.39 -6.44 9.50
C GLU A 77 12.52 -6.82 10.70
N ILE A 78 11.19 -6.69 10.57
CA ILE A 78 10.22 -6.88 11.66
C ILE A 78 9.58 -8.29 11.62
N ASN A 79 9.96 -9.14 10.66
CA ASN A 79 9.50 -10.53 10.52
C ASN A 79 10.57 -11.51 10.99
#